data_AF-A0A350YXS9-F1
#
_entry.id   AF-A0A350YXS9-F1
#
_cell.length_a   1.000
_cell.length_b   1.000
_cell.length_c   1.000
_cell.angle_alpha   90.00
_cell.angle_beta   90.00
_cell.angle_gamma   90.00
#
_symmetry.space_group_name_H-M   'P 1'
#
loop_
_entity.id
_entity.type
_entity.pdbx_description
1 polymer ?
#
loop_
_entity_poly.entity_id
_entity_poly.type
_entity_poly.pdbx_seq_one_letter_code
_entity_poly.pdbx_strand_id
1 'polypeptide(L)'
;MAANGVDIEQPGLDTRQSFIESWNGTKNGYYLKKYQDPATVGQHFNNENAWLEFRYAEVLLDYAEACIELGGNNLQEGLYALNMVRNRAGLPDRVTTDQAQAREWYRKERQLEMFAEGDRWYMMRKWMIADEVIENVYQMKIYHYADGSKKWFYDTSLAVDDRTWNDNAYWLPITRDEQNRAPQLQQNPGYGE
;
A
#
# COMPACT_ATOMS: atom_id res chain seq x y z
N MET A 1 -9.77 -38.52 2.36
CA MET A 1 -10.62 -38.59 3.57
C MET A 1 -9.79 -39.11 4.72
N ALA A 2 -9.66 -38.35 5.82
CA ALA A 2 -9.14 -38.91 7.07
C ALA A 2 -10.21 -39.82 7.69
N ALA A 3 -9.78 -40.89 8.35
CA ALA A 3 -10.61 -42.02 8.77
C ALA A 3 -11.72 -41.73 9.81
N ASN A 4 -11.93 -40.46 10.21
CA ASN A 4 -12.81 -40.10 11.33
C ASN A 4 -13.88 -39.03 11.01
N GLY A 5 -14.14 -38.68 9.75
CA GLY A 5 -15.26 -37.79 9.39
C GLY A 5 -15.17 -36.36 9.92
N VAL A 6 -14.02 -35.94 10.45
CA VAL A 6 -13.72 -34.56 10.80
C VAL A 6 -12.97 -33.95 9.63
N ASP A 7 -13.56 -32.92 9.01
CA ASP A 7 -12.89 -32.10 8.01
C ASP A 7 -11.65 -31.46 8.65
N ILE A 8 -10.47 -31.94 8.26
CA ILE A 8 -9.21 -31.38 8.73
C ILE A 8 -8.98 -30.09 7.96
N GLU A 9 -9.09 -28.96 8.65
CA GLU A 9 -8.72 -27.64 8.12
C GLU A 9 -7.21 -27.59 7.89
N GLN A 10 -6.77 -27.70 6.63
CA GLN A 10 -5.37 -27.53 6.29
C GLN A 10 -5.12 -26.09 5.84
N PRO A 11 -4.26 -25.32 6.54
CA PRO A 11 -3.93 -23.97 6.12
C PRO A 11 -3.13 -24.00 4.80
N GLY A 12 -3.22 -22.92 4.03
CA GLY A 12 -2.41 -22.74 2.82
C GLY A 12 -0.90 -22.87 3.10
N LEU A 13 -0.16 -23.46 2.16
CA LEU A 13 1.28 -23.71 2.30
C LEU A 13 2.12 -22.43 2.39
N ASP A 14 1.63 -21.32 1.83
CA ASP A 14 2.31 -20.03 1.82
C ASP A 14 1.90 -19.13 3.01
N THR A 15 1.32 -19.72 4.05
CA THR A 15 0.89 -18.99 5.25
C THR A 15 1.85 -19.23 6.40
N ARG A 16 1.81 -18.35 7.42
CA ARG A 16 2.53 -18.60 8.69
C ARG A 16 1.98 -19.78 9.50
N GLN A 17 0.89 -20.40 9.04
CA GLN A 17 0.30 -21.60 9.62
C GLN A 17 0.72 -22.85 8.84
N SER A 18 1.56 -22.71 7.81
CA SER A 18 2.06 -23.81 6.99
C SER A 18 2.77 -24.88 7.81
N PHE A 19 2.52 -26.14 7.47
CA PHE A 19 3.20 -27.30 8.05
C PHE A 19 4.54 -27.62 7.38
N ILE A 20 4.89 -26.92 6.28
CA ILE A 20 6.16 -27.09 5.56
C ILE A 20 7.13 -25.99 5.99
N GLU A 21 6.78 -24.72 5.76
CA GLU A 21 7.63 -23.55 6.06
C GLU A 21 6.82 -22.37 6.63
N SER A 22 6.48 -22.43 7.91
CA SER A 22 5.70 -21.37 8.59
C SER A 22 6.46 -20.05 8.79
N TRP A 23 7.79 -20.06 8.85
CA TRP A 23 8.58 -18.88 9.18
C TRP A 23 8.66 -17.86 8.03
N ASN A 24 8.51 -18.31 6.78
CA ASN A 24 8.59 -17.50 5.55
C ASN A 24 7.20 -17.10 4.99
N GLY A 25 6.13 -17.37 5.74
CA GLY A 25 4.77 -16.98 5.34
C GLY A 25 4.47 -15.49 5.55
N THR A 26 3.57 -14.94 4.74
CA THR A 26 3.04 -13.57 4.96
C THR A 26 2.14 -13.52 6.18
N LYS A 27 2.13 -12.37 6.88
CA LYS A 27 1.27 -12.17 8.05
C LYS A 27 -0.20 -11.99 7.68
N ASN A 28 -0.49 -11.38 6.53
CA ASN A 28 -1.84 -11.00 6.11
C ASN A 28 -2.43 -11.91 5.01
N GLY A 29 -1.69 -12.91 4.53
CA GLY A 29 -2.14 -13.84 3.49
C GLY A 29 -2.04 -13.31 2.05
N TYR A 30 -1.35 -12.18 1.83
CA TYR A 30 -1.13 -11.60 0.51
C TYR A 30 0.36 -11.44 0.20
N TYR A 31 0.73 -11.71 -1.05
CA TYR A 31 2.07 -11.50 -1.57
C TYR A 31 2.09 -10.36 -2.59
N LEU A 32 3.21 -9.63 -2.65
CA LEU A 32 3.44 -8.64 -3.70
C LEU A 32 3.95 -9.34 -4.96
N LYS A 33 3.24 -9.15 -6.07
CA LYS A 33 3.69 -9.61 -7.40
C LYS A 33 4.35 -8.51 -8.25
N LYS A 34 4.12 -7.24 -7.91
CA LYS A 34 4.69 -6.11 -8.65
C LYS A 34 6.22 -6.18 -8.62
N TYR A 35 6.85 -5.88 -9.76
CA TYR A 35 8.29 -6.06 -10.00
C TYR A 35 8.82 -7.48 -9.85
N GLN A 36 7.98 -8.53 -9.83
CA GLN A 36 8.46 -9.90 -9.95
C GLN A 36 8.47 -10.31 -11.42
N ASP A 37 9.62 -10.72 -11.92
CA ASP A 37 9.70 -11.35 -13.24
C ASP A 37 9.16 -12.80 -13.15
N PRO A 38 8.05 -13.13 -13.85
CA PRO A 38 7.49 -14.47 -13.82
C PRO A 38 8.40 -15.54 -14.45
N ALA A 39 9.40 -15.16 -15.25
CA ALA A 39 10.39 -16.08 -15.79
C ALA A 39 11.50 -16.45 -14.80
N THR A 40 11.66 -15.67 -13.72
CA THR A 40 12.68 -15.92 -12.71
C THR A 40 12.29 -17.09 -11.81
N VAL A 41 13.16 -18.12 -11.77
CA VAL A 41 13.05 -19.22 -10.80
C VAL A 41 13.67 -18.76 -9.47
N GLY A 42 12.86 -18.14 -8.61
CA GLY A 42 13.33 -17.48 -7.38
C GLY A 42 14.06 -18.38 -6.37
N GLN A 43 14.02 -19.71 -6.54
CA GLN A 43 14.83 -20.65 -5.76
C GLN A 43 16.31 -20.65 -6.15
N HIS A 44 16.62 -20.31 -7.40
CA HIS A 44 17.97 -20.44 -7.97
C HIS A 44 18.57 -19.11 -8.41
N PHE A 45 17.73 -18.12 -8.72
CA PHE A 45 18.16 -16.85 -9.29
C PHE A 45 17.50 -15.68 -8.60
N ASN A 46 18.24 -14.58 -8.50
CA ASN A 46 17.70 -13.31 -8.09
C ASN A 46 16.92 -12.68 -9.24
N ASN A 47 15.92 -11.88 -8.88
CA ASN A 47 15.19 -11.06 -9.81
C ASN A 47 15.96 -9.75 -10.08
N GLU A 48 16.26 -9.45 -11.34
CA GLU A 48 17.16 -8.35 -11.75
C GLU A 48 16.40 -7.11 -12.29
N ASN A 49 15.17 -6.88 -11.82
CA ASN A 49 14.38 -5.73 -12.27
C ASN A 49 14.96 -4.39 -11.81
N ALA A 50 14.94 -3.40 -12.71
CA ALA A 50 15.29 -2.03 -12.38
C ALA A 50 14.25 -1.41 -11.46
N TRP A 51 14.72 -0.77 -10.38
CA TRP A 51 13.87 0.06 -9.53
C TRP A 51 13.57 1.38 -10.26
N LEU A 52 12.28 1.69 -10.41
CA LEU A 52 11.82 2.91 -11.08
C LEU A 52 11.63 4.00 -10.04
N GLU A 53 12.56 4.97 -9.98
CA GLU A 53 12.43 6.13 -9.08
C GLU A 53 11.42 7.16 -9.61
N PHE A 54 11.38 7.36 -10.93
CA PHE A 54 10.43 8.25 -11.59
C PHE A 54 9.94 7.62 -12.88
N ARG A 55 8.65 7.79 -13.17
CA ARG A 55 8.04 7.31 -14.42
C ARG A 55 6.90 8.20 -14.86
N TYR A 56 6.56 8.13 -16.14
CA TYR A 56 5.63 9.08 -16.76
C TYR A 56 4.24 9.17 -16.11
N ALA A 57 3.73 8.08 -15.51
CA ALA A 57 2.45 8.15 -14.80
C ALA A 57 2.50 9.09 -13.60
N GLU A 58 3.65 9.20 -12.92
CA GLU A 58 3.82 10.15 -11.81
C GLU A 58 3.73 11.59 -12.30
N VAL A 59 4.37 11.91 -13.45
CA VAL A 59 4.27 13.24 -14.07
C VAL A 59 2.81 13.60 -14.38
N LEU A 60 2.04 12.65 -14.91
CA LEU A 60 0.61 12.84 -15.17
C LEU A 60 -0.18 13.04 -13.87
N LEU A 61 0.13 12.29 -12.82
CA LEU A 61 -0.54 12.37 -11.52
C LEU A 61 -0.21 13.68 -10.79
N ASP A 62 1.05 14.14 -10.83
CA ASP A 62 1.45 15.43 -10.26
C ASP A 62 0.76 16.60 -10.96
N TYR A 63 0.68 16.55 -12.29
CA TYR A 63 -0.08 17.53 -13.07
C TYR A 63 -1.58 17.46 -12.73
N ALA A 64 -2.15 16.25 -12.63
CA ALA A 64 -3.54 16.06 -12.26
C ALA A 64 -3.86 16.66 -10.88
N GLU A 65 -3.01 16.43 -9.88
CA GLU A 65 -3.15 17.03 -8.55
C GLU A 65 -3.16 18.55 -8.63
N ALA A 66 -2.15 19.15 -9.26
CA ALA A 66 -2.03 20.59 -9.36
C ALA A 66 -3.28 21.22 -10.02
N CYS A 67 -3.74 20.66 -11.13
CA CYS A 67 -4.94 21.12 -11.82
C CYS A 67 -6.21 20.94 -11.00
N ILE A 68 -6.38 19.80 -10.33
CA ILE A 68 -7.54 19.53 -9.46
C ILE A 68 -7.55 20.49 -8.28
N GLU A 69 -6.41 20.74 -7.63
CA GLU A 69 -6.31 21.67 -6.49
C GLU A 69 -6.50 23.14 -6.89
N LEU A 70 -6.07 23.54 -8.10
CA LEU A 70 -6.38 24.86 -8.66
C LEU A 70 -7.88 25.04 -8.93
N GLY A 71 -8.58 23.95 -9.27
CA GLY A 71 -10.01 23.95 -9.55
C GLY A 71 -10.41 24.87 -10.72
N GLY A 72 -11.69 25.24 -10.76
CA GLY A 72 -12.25 26.07 -11.82
C GLY A 72 -12.05 25.47 -13.21
N ASN A 73 -11.52 26.28 -14.14
CA ASN A 73 -11.26 25.85 -15.52
C ASN A 73 -10.17 24.76 -15.63
N ASN A 74 -9.33 24.59 -14.60
CA ASN A 74 -8.26 23.60 -14.61
C ASN A 74 -8.74 22.20 -14.20
N LEU A 75 -9.91 22.09 -13.57
CA LEU A 75 -10.39 20.82 -13.03
C LEU A 75 -10.48 19.72 -14.12
N GLN A 76 -10.94 20.09 -15.31
CA GLN A 76 -11.08 19.13 -16.42
C GLN A 76 -9.74 18.71 -17.00
N GLU A 77 -8.74 19.60 -17.03
CA GLU A 77 -7.37 19.25 -17.43
C GLU A 77 -6.75 18.24 -16.46
N GLY A 78 -7.03 18.40 -15.16
CA GLY A 78 -6.58 17.46 -14.14
C GLY A 78 -7.26 16.09 -14.28
N LEU A 79 -8.56 16.06 -14.53
CA LEU A 79 -9.30 14.82 -14.81
C LEU A 79 -8.85 14.16 -16.11
N TYR A 80 -8.50 14.93 -17.14
CA TYR A 80 -7.94 14.40 -18.38
C TYR A 80 -6.62 13.66 -18.12
N ALA A 81 -5.69 14.27 -17.38
CA ALA A 81 -4.42 13.62 -17.02
C ALA A 81 -4.61 12.38 -16.12
N LEU A 82 -5.54 12.46 -15.16
CA LEU A 82 -5.95 11.30 -14.35
C LEU A 82 -6.47 10.16 -15.24
N ASN A 83 -7.32 10.48 -16.22
CA ASN A 83 -7.91 9.52 -17.12
C ASN A 83 -6.89 8.88 -18.07
N MET A 84 -5.80 9.57 -18.43
CA MET A 84 -4.70 8.94 -19.18
C MET A 84 -4.10 7.74 -18.43
N VAL A 85 -3.94 7.85 -17.10
CA VAL A 85 -3.46 6.74 -16.26
C VAL A 85 -4.49 5.63 -16.18
N ARG A 86 -5.77 5.98 -15.94
CA ARG A 86 -6.89 5.04 -15.83
C ARG A 86 -7.09 4.23 -17.11
N ASN A 87 -7.07 4.90 -18.26
CA ASN A 87 -7.27 4.27 -19.56
C ASN A 87 -6.16 3.29 -19.91
N ARG A 88 -4.91 3.58 -19.53
CA ARG A 88 -3.79 2.62 -19.67
C ARG A 88 -4.04 1.36 -18.84
N ALA A 89 -4.66 1.48 -17.67
CA ALA A 89 -5.05 0.35 -16.83
C ALA A 89 -6.38 -0.33 -17.25
N GLY A 90 -7.02 0.10 -18.34
CA GLY A 90 -8.30 -0.44 -18.81
C GLY A 90 -9.50 -0.02 -17.97
N LEU A 91 -9.38 1.04 -17.18
CA LEU A 91 -10.46 1.60 -16.35
C LEU A 91 -11.18 2.72 -17.12
N PRO A 92 -12.50 2.92 -16.88
CA PRO A 92 -13.25 3.97 -17.56
C PRO A 92 -12.86 5.37 -17.05
N ASP A 93 -13.12 6.37 -17.89
CA ASP A 93 -12.96 7.78 -17.53
C ASP A 93 -13.79 8.17 -16.30
N ARG A 94 -13.23 9.11 -15.52
CA ARG A 94 -13.91 9.83 -14.46
C ARG A 94 -14.19 11.25 -14.92
N VAL A 95 -15.42 11.71 -14.70
CA VAL A 95 -15.85 13.06 -15.03
C VAL A 95 -16.65 13.61 -13.85
N THR A 96 -16.29 14.80 -13.40
CA THR A 96 -17.04 15.54 -12.39
C THR A 96 -16.74 17.03 -12.51
N THR A 97 -17.62 17.85 -11.96
CA THR A 97 -17.39 19.27 -11.73
C THR A 97 -17.12 19.57 -10.25
N ASP A 98 -17.23 18.57 -9.38
CA ASP A 98 -16.94 18.69 -7.96
C ASP A 98 -15.44 18.44 -7.70
N GLN A 99 -14.76 19.49 -7.26
CA GLN A 99 -13.34 19.46 -6.93
C GLN A 99 -13.03 18.49 -5.79
N ALA A 100 -13.89 18.38 -4.78
CA ALA A 100 -13.67 17.49 -3.65
C ALA A 100 -13.75 16.02 -4.09
N GLN A 101 -14.75 15.68 -4.91
CA GLN A 101 -14.84 14.36 -5.52
C GLN A 101 -13.63 14.06 -6.42
N ALA A 102 -13.18 15.02 -7.24
CA ALA A 102 -12.01 14.84 -8.08
C ALA A 102 -10.73 14.59 -7.27
N ARG A 103 -10.55 15.30 -6.15
CA ARG A 103 -9.43 15.10 -5.21
C ARG A 103 -9.42 13.68 -4.65
N GLU A 104 -10.56 13.19 -4.17
CA GLU A 104 -10.66 11.83 -3.63
C GLU A 104 -10.39 10.76 -4.70
N TRP A 105 -10.90 11.00 -5.91
CA TRP A 105 -10.59 10.14 -7.06
C TRP A 105 -9.11 10.12 -7.40
N TYR A 106 -8.47 11.27 -7.43
CA TYR A 106 -7.03 11.42 -7.66
C TYR A 106 -6.20 10.70 -6.59
N ARG A 107 -6.48 10.97 -5.30
CA ARG A 107 -5.78 10.34 -4.17
C ARG A 107 -5.87 8.83 -4.23
N LYS A 108 -7.05 8.30 -4.59
CA LYS A 108 -7.25 6.86 -4.78
C LYS A 108 -6.46 6.32 -5.96
N GLU A 109 -6.45 7.01 -7.10
CA GLU A 109 -5.72 6.57 -8.28
C GLU A 109 -4.21 6.54 -8.03
N ARG A 110 -3.65 7.58 -7.41
CA ARG A 110 -2.23 7.61 -7.04
C ARG A 110 -1.86 6.47 -6.10
N GLN A 111 -2.70 6.18 -5.10
CA GLN A 111 -2.50 5.04 -4.20
C GLN A 111 -2.41 3.71 -4.96
N LEU A 112 -3.26 3.50 -5.97
CA LEU A 112 -3.32 2.26 -6.74
C LEU A 112 -2.15 2.15 -7.73
N GLU A 113 -1.93 3.22 -8.50
CA GLU A 113 -0.92 3.27 -9.55
C GLU A 113 0.50 3.16 -8.96
N MET A 114 0.79 3.90 -7.89
CA MET A 114 2.10 3.95 -7.23
C MET A 114 2.23 2.94 -6.07
N PHE A 115 1.32 1.97 -5.97
CA PHE A 115 1.38 0.95 -4.92
C PHE A 115 2.72 0.21 -4.97
N ALA A 116 3.38 0.08 -3.80
CA ALA A 116 4.69 -0.55 -3.64
C ALA A 116 5.86 0.15 -4.38
N GLU A 117 5.76 1.46 -4.64
CA GLU A 117 6.82 2.28 -5.26
C GLU A 117 7.35 3.39 -4.34
N GLY A 118 7.23 3.22 -3.01
CA GLY A 118 7.72 4.21 -2.03
C GLY A 118 6.88 5.48 -1.87
N ASP A 119 5.85 5.70 -2.69
CA ASP A 119 5.05 6.94 -2.72
C ASP A 119 4.13 7.14 -1.50
N ARG A 120 3.43 6.07 -1.06
CA ARG A 120 2.32 6.18 -0.09
C ARG A 120 2.71 6.86 1.23
N TRP A 121 3.91 6.58 1.75
CA TRP A 121 4.42 7.18 3.00
C TRP A 121 4.55 8.70 2.89
N TYR A 122 4.97 9.21 1.74
CA TYR A 122 5.07 10.65 1.51
C TYR A 122 3.69 11.27 1.26
N MET A 123 2.83 10.60 0.50
CA MET A 123 1.50 11.15 0.18
C MET A 123 0.58 11.28 1.40
N MET A 124 0.57 10.29 2.30
CA MET A 124 -0.22 10.38 3.55
C MET A 124 0.23 11.57 4.41
N ARG A 125 1.54 11.84 4.46
CA ARG A 125 2.11 12.98 5.20
C ARG A 125 1.86 14.31 4.51
N LYS A 126 2.05 14.38 3.18
CA LYS A 126 1.78 15.57 2.36
C LYS A 126 0.34 16.05 2.49
N TRP A 127 -0.60 15.10 2.52
CA TRP A 127 -2.02 15.39 2.62
C TRP A 127 -2.54 15.51 4.05
N MET A 128 -1.71 15.25 5.07
CA MET A 128 -2.10 15.24 6.48
C MET A 128 -3.31 14.33 6.76
N ILE A 129 -3.28 13.10 6.22
CA ILE A 129 -4.37 12.12 6.36
C ILE A 129 -3.92 10.83 7.05
N ALA A 130 -2.75 10.82 7.70
CA ALA A 130 -2.14 9.58 8.18
C ALA A 130 -2.99 8.92 9.28
N ASP A 131 -3.57 9.72 10.17
CA ASP A 131 -4.53 9.31 11.20
C ASP A 131 -5.84 8.77 10.61
N GLU A 132 -6.24 9.20 9.41
CA GLU A 132 -7.45 8.73 8.73
C GLU A 132 -7.26 7.37 8.03
N VAL A 133 -6.02 7.05 7.61
CA VAL A 133 -5.76 5.93 6.70
C VAL A 133 -4.83 4.85 7.25
N ILE A 134 -4.19 5.10 8.40
CA ILE A 134 -3.43 4.08 9.12
C ILE A 134 -4.42 3.27 9.95
N GLU A 135 -4.73 2.09 9.43
CA GLU A 135 -5.63 1.14 10.06
C GLU A 135 -4.90 -0.14 10.43
N ASN A 136 -5.47 -0.87 11.38
CA ASN A 136 -5.02 -2.21 11.73
C ASN A 136 -5.09 -3.14 10.52
N VAL A 137 -4.07 -3.98 10.38
CA VAL A 137 -4.03 -4.98 9.32
C VAL A 137 -4.56 -6.29 9.85
N TYR A 138 -5.46 -6.88 9.07
CA TYR A 138 -6.04 -8.18 9.31
C TYR A 138 -5.61 -9.18 8.23
N GLN A 139 -5.93 -10.45 8.42
CA GLN A 139 -5.43 -11.54 7.59
C GLN A 139 -6.52 -12.17 6.73
N MET A 140 -6.18 -12.47 5.48
CA MET A 140 -6.91 -13.44 4.68
C MET A 140 -6.52 -14.86 5.11
N LYS A 141 -7.49 -15.65 5.56
CA LYS A 141 -7.30 -17.07 5.89
C LYS A 141 -7.78 -17.93 4.75
N ILE A 142 -6.99 -18.95 4.40
CA ILE A 142 -7.29 -19.91 3.33
C ILE A 142 -7.12 -21.32 3.90
N TYR A 143 -8.18 -22.11 3.80
CA TYR A 143 -8.24 -23.49 4.23
C TYR A 143 -8.57 -24.42 3.06
N HIS A 144 -7.86 -25.53 3.02
CA HIS A 144 -8.09 -26.65 2.12
C HIS A 144 -8.67 -27.81 2.91
N TYR A 145 -9.67 -28.46 2.34
CA TYR A 145 -10.35 -29.60 2.94
C TYR A 145 -10.02 -30.89 2.20
N ALA A 146 -10.17 -32.01 2.90
CA ALA A 146 -9.82 -33.33 2.37
C ALA A 146 -10.73 -33.80 1.22
N ASP A 147 -11.89 -33.15 1.03
CA ASP A 147 -12.83 -33.36 -0.07
C ASP A 147 -12.49 -32.54 -1.33
N GLY A 148 -11.45 -31.71 -1.26
CA GLY A 148 -11.00 -30.82 -2.34
C GLY A 148 -11.66 -29.44 -2.32
N SER A 149 -12.62 -29.19 -1.42
CA SER A 149 -13.20 -27.88 -1.24
C SER A 149 -12.21 -26.90 -0.60
N LYS A 150 -12.50 -25.60 -0.74
CA LYS A 150 -11.67 -24.51 -0.21
C LYS A 150 -12.56 -23.49 0.47
N LYS A 151 -12.10 -22.97 1.61
CA LYS A 151 -12.70 -21.82 2.29
C LYS A 151 -11.67 -20.73 2.39
N TRP A 152 -12.07 -19.52 2.03
CA TRP A 152 -11.28 -18.33 2.23
C TRP A 152 -12.17 -17.23 2.81
N PHE A 153 -11.64 -16.50 3.77
CA PHE A 153 -12.36 -15.40 4.40
C PHE A 153 -11.37 -14.38 4.97
N TYR A 154 -11.79 -13.13 4.95
CA TYR A 154 -11.08 -12.04 5.60
C TYR A 154 -11.39 -12.07 7.09
N ASP A 155 -10.40 -12.42 7.90
CA ASP A 155 -10.55 -12.59 9.34
C ASP A 155 -10.16 -11.31 10.08
N THR A 156 -11.18 -10.57 10.53
CA THR A 156 -11.02 -9.34 11.32
C THR A 156 -11.06 -9.55 12.83
N SER A 157 -11.05 -10.81 13.31
CA SER A 157 -11.15 -11.10 14.75
C SER A 157 -9.89 -10.72 15.54
N LEU A 158 -8.73 -10.69 14.88
CA LEU A 158 -7.45 -10.31 15.47
C LEU A 158 -6.58 -9.59 14.44
N ALA A 159 -6.08 -8.40 14.79
CA ALA A 159 -5.11 -7.70 13.96
C ALA A 159 -3.77 -8.46 13.95
N VAL A 160 -3.21 -8.64 12.76
CA VAL A 160 -1.86 -9.19 12.56
C VAL A 160 -0.77 -8.11 12.58
N ASP A 161 -1.19 -6.85 12.52
CA ASP A 161 -0.38 -5.66 12.73
C ASP A 161 -1.29 -4.59 13.35
N ASP A 162 -1.13 -4.35 14.65
CA ASP A 162 -1.86 -3.32 15.39
C ASP A 162 -1.09 -2.00 15.25
N ARG A 163 -1.75 -0.99 14.68
CA ARG A 163 -1.11 0.24 14.24
C ARG A 163 -1.73 1.42 14.93
N THR A 164 -0.86 2.30 15.41
CA THR A 164 -1.24 3.60 15.95
C THR A 164 -0.49 4.70 15.23
N TRP A 165 -1.13 5.85 15.07
CA TRP A 165 -0.51 7.05 14.55
C TRP A 165 -0.26 8.08 15.67
N ASN A 166 0.85 8.80 15.57
CA ASN A 166 1.14 9.98 16.36
C ASN A 166 1.54 11.11 15.41
N ASP A 167 0.94 12.29 15.56
CA ASP A 167 1.16 13.42 14.66
C ASP A 167 2.62 13.91 14.61
N ASN A 168 3.42 13.59 15.63
CA ASN A 168 4.86 13.85 15.54
C ASN A 168 5.51 13.12 14.34
N ALA A 169 4.97 11.98 13.90
CA ALA A 169 5.46 11.20 12.77
C ALA A 169 5.21 11.84 11.39
N TYR A 170 4.49 12.97 11.31
CA TYR A 170 4.52 13.82 10.12
C TYR A 170 5.95 14.32 9.82
N TRP A 171 6.77 14.51 10.85
CA TRP A 171 8.18 14.87 10.75
C TRP A 171 9.07 13.75 11.30
N LEU A 172 10.24 13.52 10.70
CA LEU A 172 11.18 12.53 11.25
C LEU A 172 12.03 13.18 12.36
N PRO A 173 12.35 12.48 13.46
CA PRO A 173 13.16 13.06 14.52
C PRO A 173 14.56 13.36 13.99
N ILE A 174 15.12 14.49 14.43
CA ILE A 174 16.55 14.73 14.29
C ILE A 174 17.26 13.94 15.38
N THR A 175 18.29 13.18 15.01
CA THR A 175 19.04 12.36 15.94
C THR A 175 19.68 13.21 17.04
N ARG A 176 19.76 12.64 18.25
CA ARG A 176 20.34 13.32 19.41
C ARG A 176 21.81 13.70 19.19
N ASP A 177 22.55 12.88 18.44
CA ASP A 177 23.95 13.17 18.12
C ASP A 177 24.10 14.42 17.26
N GLU A 178 23.21 14.62 16.27
CA GLU A 178 23.24 15.83 15.45
C GLU A 178 22.85 17.07 16.25
N GLN A 179 21.89 16.97 17.17
CA GLN A 179 21.55 18.06 18.09
C GLN A 179 22.69 18.41 19.04
N ASN A 180 23.42 17.41 19.55
CA ASN A 180 24.59 17.64 20.39
C ASN A 180 25.74 18.31 19.62
N ARG A 181 25.92 17.98 18.34
CA ARG A 181 26.94 18.56 17.45
C ARG A 181 26.61 19.99 17.04
N ALA A 182 25.33 20.30 16.86
CA ALA A 182 24.84 21.62 16.47
C ALA A 182 23.77 22.10 17.46
N PRO A 183 24.16 22.71 18.61
CA PRO A 183 23.22 23.16 19.64
C PRO A 183 22.18 24.18 19.17
N GLN A 184 22.42 24.83 18.02
CA GLN A 184 21.46 25.72 17.37
C GLN A 184 20.34 24.99 16.61
N LEU A 185 20.48 23.68 16.40
CA LEU A 185 19.51 22.85 15.69
C LEU A 185 18.30 22.60 16.59
N GLN A 186 17.13 23.05 16.15
CA GLN A 186 15.88 22.80 16.85
C GLN A 186 15.29 21.46 16.42
N GLN A 187 14.79 20.69 17.38
CA GLN A 187 14.11 19.44 17.12
C GLN A 187 12.77 19.66 16.39
N ASN A 188 12.35 18.67 15.61
CA ASN A 188 11.03 18.65 15.00
C ASN A 188 9.90 18.53 16.05
N PRO A 189 8.70 19.06 15.74
CA PRO A 189 7.57 19.02 16.68
C PRO A 189 7.27 17.62 17.23
N GLY A 190 6.99 17.54 18.53
CA GLY A 190 6.58 16.29 19.20
C GLY A 190 7.70 15.29 19.51
N TYR A 191 8.98 15.70 19.37
CA TYR A 191 10.15 14.92 19.79
C TYR A 191 11.04 15.63 20.82
N GLY A 192 10.62 16.81 21.29
CA GLY A 192 11.33 17.63 22.25
C GLY A 192 10.57 17.74 23.57
N GLU A 193 10.67 16.68 24.37
CA GLU A 193 10.59 16.68 25.85
C GLU A 193 11.66 15.71 26.37
#